data_AF-A0A959E724-F1
#
_entry.id   AF-A0A959E724-F1
#
_cell.length_a   1.000
_cell.length_b   1.000
_cell.length_c   1.000
_cell.angle_alpha   90.00
_cell.angle_beta   90.00
_cell.angle_gamma   90.00
#
_symmetry.space_group_name_H-M   'P 1'
#
loop_
_entity.id
_entity.type
_entity.pdbx_description
1 polymer ?
#
loop_
_entity_poly.entity_id
_entity_poly.type
_entity_poly.pdbx_seq_one_letter_code
_entity_poly.pdbx_strand_id
1 'polypeptide(L)'
;MNTAKKAISDNRRGRPKAKILALMLGCWLGAIGFARAQAPYADFINTPQSSTVSIGQTFSVTIQVALEGDPASVAEVHLNFNPNLIQVVSLTPAGAPLDLVQVPPVFDNSAGTIAFGAFRLFAPFPTTTFDFLTIEFQAVGATAGAQVTHERINFPRSLIAYQGSNVLLEAHPIDFIVEGCQGDPLSGDLDGDGYCSDVDCDDNNPNVYPGAPEICDNVDNDCNNLIDDGLVFQTYYADNDGDGYGADLLGTFCLVPTKSSTIGGDCDDDNPAVNPGATEVCDGIDNNCDGNTDEGLLNAYYADNDGDGFGDAFLGNFCAAPPNSALLDGDCDDDNPAVNPDAT
;
A
#
# COMPACT_ATOMS: atom_id res chain seq x y z
N MET A 1 0.15 -100.96 14.43
CA MET A 1 -0.32 -102.25 14.97
C MET A 1 -0.45 -102.13 16.47
N ASN A 2 -1.61 -102.55 17.01
CA ASN A 2 -1.88 -103.11 18.34
C ASN A 2 -0.68 -103.13 19.31
N THR A 3 -0.82 -102.83 20.60
CA THR A 3 -1.79 -103.47 21.50
C THR A 3 -1.76 -102.80 22.88
N ALA A 4 -2.86 -102.97 23.59
CA ALA A 4 -3.13 -102.49 24.93
C ALA A 4 -2.45 -103.31 26.06
N LYS A 5 -2.54 -102.72 27.27
CA LYS A 5 -2.80 -103.35 28.60
C LYS A 5 -1.67 -104.01 29.41
N LYS A 6 -1.42 -103.42 30.59
CA LYS A 6 -1.38 -104.05 31.95
C LYS A 6 -1.18 -102.90 32.97
N ALA A 7 -2.05 -102.49 33.91
CA ALA A 7 -3.04 -103.10 34.80
C ALA A 7 -2.47 -103.79 36.06
N ILE A 8 -2.96 -103.31 37.22
CA ILE A 8 -3.11 -103.97 38.55
C ILE A 8 -1.86 -103.78 39.45
N SER A 9 -1.91 -103.30 40.70
CA SER A 9 -2.73 -103.65 41.90
C SER A 9 -2.34 -102.67 43.03
N ASP A 10 -3.01 -102.43 44.17
CA ASP A 10 -4.20 -102.95 44.83
C ASP A 10 -4.49 -102.08 46.09
N ASN A 11 -5.75 -101.98 46.50
CA ASN A 11 -6.31 -102.02 47.87
C ASN A 11 -5.70 -101.21 49.06
N ARG A 12 -6.45 -100.69 50.05
CA ARG A 12 -7.88 -100.69 50.42
C ARG A 12 -8.01 -99.81 51.70
N ARG A 13 -9.26 -99.47 52.07
CA ARG A 13 -9.77 -98.95 53.38
C ARG A 13 -9.73 -97.41 53.49
N GLY A 14 -10.75 -96.69 53.90
CA GLY A 14 -12.12 -96.98 54.37
C GLY A 14 -12.79 -95.64 54.71
N ARG A 15 -14.10 -95.49 54.47
CA ARG A 15 -14.88 -94.30 54.86
C ARG A 15 -15.19 -94.32 56.36
N PRO A 16 -15.46 -93.17 57.01
CA PRO A 16 -16.85 -92.77 57.19
C PRO A 16 -17.13 -91.26 57.02
N LYS A 17 -18.41 -90.97 56.75
CA LYS A 17 -19.00 -89.62 56.64
C LYS A 17 -19.03 -88.94 58.02
N ALA A 18 -18.64 -87.67 58.09
CA ALA A 18 -19.01 -86.76 59.18
C ALA A 18 -19.40 -85.39 58.62
N LYS A 19 -20.45 -84.83 59.20
CA LYS A 19 -21.22 -83.66 58.77
C LYS A 19 -20.47 -82.36 59.08
N ILE A 20 -20.55 -81.43 58.13
CA ILE A 20 -20.79 -79.98 58.26
C ILE A 20 -20.11 -79.27 59.45
N LEU A 21 -19.08 -78.48 59.14
CA LEU A 21 -18.88 -77.18 59.78
C LEU A 21 -18.28 -76.22 58.75
N ALA A 22 -19.06 -75.23 58.34
CA ALA A 22 -18.65 -74.18 57.43
C ALA A 22 -17.69 -73.24 58.15
N LEU A 23 -16.44 -73.16 57.67
CA LEU A 23 -15.55 -72.04 57.96
C LEU A 23 -15.31 -71.29 56.65
N MET A 24 -15.74 -70.03 56.66
CA MET A 24 -15.60 -69.05 55.59
C MET A 24 -14.12 -68.87 55.23
N LEU A 25 -13.71 -69.39 54.07
CA LEU A 25 -12.46 -68.99 53.41
C LEU A 25 -12.84 -68.07 52.25
N GLY A 26 -13.09 -66.80 52.57
CA GLY A 26 -13.09 -65.73 51.57
C GLY A 26 -11.65 -65.54 51.12
N CYS A 27 -11.25 -66.23 50.06
CA CYS A 27 -10.00 -65.99 49.36
C CYS A 27 -10.07 -64.59 48.76
N TRP A 28 -9.50 -63.61 49.47
CA TRP A 28 -9.26 -62.27 48.96
C TRP A 28 -8.07 -62.35 48.00
N LEU A 29 -8.29 -62.96 46.83
CA LEU A 29 -7.55 -62.61 45.63
C LEU A 29 -8.07 -61.23 45.25
N GLY A 30 -7.47 -60.20 45.86
CA GLY A 30 -7.54 -58.86 45.33
C GLY A 30 -7.09 -58.97 43.89
N ALA A 31 -8.04 -58.87 42.96
CA ALA A 31 -7.73 -58.50 41.61
C ALA A 31 -6.90 -57.22 41.75
N ILE A 32 -5.62 -57.30 41.38
CA ILE A 32 -4.90 -56.11 40.96
C ILE A 32 -5.63 -55.68 39.70
N GLY A 33 -6.74 -54.98 39.89
CA GLY A 33 -7.33 -54.18 38.88
C GLY A 33 -6.25 -53.18 38.54
N PHE A 34 -5.69 -53.31 37.34
CA PHE A 34 -5.20 -52.13 36.64
C PHE A 34 -6.43 -51.23 36.48
N ALA A 35 -6.71 -50.43 37.51
CA ALA A 35 -7.63 -49.32 37.38
C ALA A 35 -7.00 -48.38 36.36
N ARG A 36 -7.42 -48.52 35.09
CA ARG A 36 -7.40 -47.39 34.16
C ARG A 36 -8.48 -46.42 34.67
N ALA A 37 -8.08 -45.51 35.53
CA ALA A 37 -8.85 -44.34 35.95
C ALA A 37 -7.82 -43.19 35.94
N GLN A 38 -7.96 -42.08 35.23
CA GLN A 38 -9.09 -41.39 34.60
C GLN A 38 -8.73 -41.05 33.13
N ALA A 39 -9.62 -40.40 32.39
CA ALA A 39 -9.32 -39.88 31.05
C ALA A 39 -8.06 -38.99 31.08
N PRO A 40 -7.20 -38.99 30.05
CA PRO A 40 -6.10 -38.04 29.98
C PRO A 40 -6.66 -36.64 29.70
N TYR A 41 -6.41 -35.67 30.60
CA TYR A 41 -6.86 -34.29 30.48
C TYR A 41 -5.67 -33.39 30.12
N ALA A 42 -5.52 -33.07 28.84
CA ALA A 42 -4.60 -32.01 28.43
C ALA A 42 -5.18 -31.21 27.27
N ASP A 43 -5.14 -29.88 27.37
CA ASP A 43 -5.74 -28.97 26.41
C ASP A 43 -4.76 -27.87 25.99
N PHE A 44 -4.95 -27.40 24.75
CA PHE A 44 -4.39 -26.11 24.31
C PHE A 44 -5.41 -25.01 24.54
N ILE A 45 -5.02 -24.01 25.35
CA ILE A 45 -5.81 -22.82 25.64
C ILE A 45 -5.14 -21.63 24.97
N ASN A 46 -5.88 -20.89 24.15
CA ASN A 46 -5.37 -19.68 23.52
C ASN A 46 -5.79 -18.45 24.32
N THR A 47 -4.85 -17.55 24.58
CA THR A 47 -5.12 -16.29 25.29
C THR A 47 -4.64 -15.10 24.46
N PRO A 48 -5.54 -14.19 24.05
CA PRO A 48 -7.00 -14.28 24.19
C PRO A 48 -7.61 -15.38 23.29
N GLN A 49 -8.81 -15.85 23.62
CA GLN A 49 -9.55 -16.82 22.80
C GLN A 49 -10.21 -16.17 21.57
N SER A 50 -10.50 -14.87 21.67
CA SER A 50 -10.98 -14.06 20.56
C SER A 50 -10.27 -12.70 20.51
N SER A 51 -10.18 -12.11 19.33
CA SER A 51 -9.64 -10.75 19.16
C SER A 51 -10.35 -9.98 18.06
N THR A 52 -10.49 -8.69 18.28
CA THR A 52 -10.95 -7.73 17.26
C THR A 52 -9.80 -6.77 16.99
N VAL A 53 -9.38 -6.66 15.73
CA VAL A 53 -8.21 -5.88 15.31
C VAL A 53 -8.49 -5.14 14.02
N SER A 54 -7.87 -3.99 13.82
CA SER A 54 -7.96 -3.26 12.55
C SER A 54 -6.90 -3.73 11.56
N ILE A 55 -7.15 -3.60 10.25
CA ILE A 55 -6.12 -3.85 9.21
C ILE A 55 -4.84 -3.06 9.53
N GLY A 56 -3.68 -3.71 9.39
CA GLY A 56 -2.37 -3.14 9.68
C GLY A 56 -1.92 -3.25 11.15
N GLN A 57 -2.86 -3.47 12.09
CA GLN A 57 -2.55 -3.62 13.52
C GLN A 57 -1.86 -4.97 13.79
N THR A 58 -0.91 -4.97 14.72
CA THR A 58 -0.33 -6.19 15.29
C THR A 58 -1.04 -6.61 16.58
N PHE A 59 -1.15 -7.91 16.80
CA PHE A 59 -1.73 -8.49 18.01
C PHE A 59 -1.02 -9.79 18.40
N SER A 60 -1.14 -10.16 19.67
CA SER A 60 -0.45 -11.34 20.21
C SER A 60 -1.44 -12.38 20.73
N VAL A 61 -1.12 -13.65 20.50
CA VAL A 61 -1.84 -14.78 21.05
C VAL A 61 -0.85 -15.72 21.72
N THR A 62 -1.09 -16.04 22.98
CA THR A 62 -0.32 -17.00 23.74
C THR A 62 -1.06 -18.32 23.80
N ILE A 63 -0.42 -19.37 23.26
CA ILE A 63 -0.83 -20.76 23.43
C ILE A 63 -0.34 -21.22 24.79
N GLN A 64 -1.25 -21.71 25.60
CA GLN A 64 -0.99 -22.31 26.90
C GLN A 64 -1.29 -23.81 26.85
N VAL A 65 -0.51 -24.58 27.59
CA VAL A 65 -0.75 -26.01 27.81
C VAL A 65 -1.35 -26.16 29.20
N ALA A 66 -2.58 -26.68 29.27
CA ALA A 66 -3.25 -27.02 30.53
C ALA A 66 -3.22 -28.53 30.71
N LEU A 67 -2.63 -29.01 31.81
CA LEU A 67 -2.52 -30.45 32.11
C LEU A 67 -3.39 -30.90 33.28
N GLU A 68 -4.04 -29.99 34.01
CA GLU A 68 -4.95 -30.29 35.13
C GLU A 68 -4.47 -31.33 36.17
N GLY A 69 -3.15 -31.42 36.40
CA GLY A 69 -2.57 -32.41 37.32
C GLY A 69 -2.00 -33.66 36.64
N ASP A 70 -2.30 -33.90 35.37
CA ASP A 70 -1.73 -35.00 34.59
C ASP A 70 -0.30 -34.69 34.12
N PRO A 71 0.61 -35.68 34.09
CA PRO A 71 1.95 -35.47 33.59
C PRO A 71 1.97 -35.49 32.05
N ALA A 72 2.73 -34.59 31.43
CA ALA A 72 3.08 -34.63 30.00
C ALA A 72 4.58 -34.39 29.82
N SER A 73 5.17 -34.93 28.75
CA SER A 73 6.60 -34.81 28.45
C SER A 73 6.88 -34.30 27.04
N VAL A 74 5.86 -34.25 26.18
CA VAL A 74 5.92 -33.73 24.81
C VAL A 74 4.71 -32.84 24.58
N ALA A 75 4.94 -31.68 23.99
CA ALA A 75 3.90 -30.81 23.45
C ALA A 75 4.37 -30.34 22.07
N GLU A 76 3.50 -30.46 21.08
CA GLU A 76 3.75 -30.06 19.71
C GLU A 76 2.47 -29.42 19.19
N VAL A 77 2.60 -28.24 18.60
CA VAL A 77 1.48 -27.48 18.06
C VAL A 77 1.69 -27.30 16.56
N HIS A 78 0.63 -27.57 15.82
CA HIS A 78 0.52 -27.34 14.38
C HIS A 78 -0.77 -26.56 14.14
N LEU A 79 -0.65 -25.35 13.61
CA LEU A 79 -1.78 -24.46 13.36
C LEU A 79 -1.91 -24.12 11.88
N ASN A 80 -3.15 -23.90 11.47
CA ASN A 80 -3.50 -23.36 10.16
C ASN A 80 -4.22 -22.01 10.32
N PHE A 81 -3.90 -21.05 9.46
CA PHE A 81 -4.56 -19.74 9.36
C PHE A 81 -4.78 -19.35 7.91
N ASN A 82 -5.63 -18.35 7.67
CA ASN A 82 -5.81 -17.79 6.32
C ASN A 82 -4.78 -16.66 6.08
N PRO A 83 -3.80 -16.85 5.17
CA PRO A 83 -2.73 -15.89 4.95
C PRO A 83 -3.18 -14.58 4.29
N ASN A 84 -4.39 -14.55 3.71
CA ASN A 84 -4.97 -13.34 3.15
C ASN A 84 -5.62 -12.44 4.22
N LEU A 85 -5.78 -12.93 5.45
CA LEU A 85 -6.43 -12.21 6.54
C LEU A 85 -5.43 -11.79 7.62
N ILE A 86 -4.47 -12.67 7.94
CA ILE A 86 -3.42 -12.41 8.93
C ILE A 86 -2.08 -12.98 8.47
N GLN A 87 -0.98 -12.36 8.91
CA GLN A 87 0.38 -12.86 8.72
C GLN A 87 1.08 -13.01 10.06
N VAL A 88 1.90 -14.05 10.21
CA VAL A 88 2.76 -14.24 11.38
C VAL A 88 3.96 -13.31 11.26
N VAL A 89 4.19 -12.50 12.28
CA VAL A 89 5.32 -11.59 12.42
C VAL A 89 6.45 -12.29 13.16
N SER A 90 6.13 -12.91 14.30
CA SER A 90 7.12 -13.57 15.15
C SER A 90 6.53 -14.73 15.93
N LEU A 91 7.40 -15.69 16.27
CA LEU A 91 7.11 -16.83 17.15
C LEU A 91 8.10 -16.82 18.30
N THR A 92 7.59 -16.66 19.53
CA THR A 92 8.42 -16.61 20.73
C THR A 92 8.03 -17.75 21.67
N PRO A 93 8.88 -18.76 21.86
CA PRO A 93 8.67 -19.78 22.88
C PRO A 93 8.47 -19.12 24.25
N ALA A 94 7.37 -19.47 24.94
CA ALA A 94 7.02 -18.92 26.23
C ALA A 94 7.15 -20.00 27.32
N GLY A 95 7.39 -19.61 28.57
CA GLY A 95 7.46 -20.51 29.73
C GLY A 95 8.85 -21.07 30.08
N ALA A 96 9.02 -21.52 31.34
CA ALA A 96 10.26 -22.05 31.91
C ALA A 96 10.05 -23.38 32.68
N PRO A 97 11.10 -24.22 32.85
CA PRO A 97 12.44 -24.11 32.28
C PRO A 97 12.62 -25.04 31.09
N LEU A 98 12.96 -24.44 29.95
CA LEU A 98 13.17 -25.12 28.68
C LEU A 98 14.55 -25.81 28.63
N ASP A 99 14.80 -26.85 29.44
CA ASP A 99 15.93 -27.79 29.24
C ASP A 99 15.61 -28.76 28.08
N LEU A 100 15.31 -28.21 26.89
CA LEU A 100 14.59 -28.91 25.83
C LEU A 100 15.48 -29.26 24.63
N VAL A 101 15.14 -30.38 23.99
CA VAL A 101 15.32 -30.52 22.55
C VAL A 101 14.02 -30.04 21.91
N GLN A 102 14.12 -29.12 20.95
CA GLN A 102 12.98 -28.40 20.38
C GLN A 102 12.87 -28.69 18.89
N VAL A 103 11.64 -28.81 18.40
CA VAL A 103 11.33 -28.52 17.01
C VAL A 103 11.30 -26.99 16.91
N PRO A 104 12.18 -26.37 16.10
CA PRO A 104 12.23 -24.91 16.02
C PRO A 104 10.86 -24.33 15.68
N PRO A 105 10.51 -23.16 16.24
CA PRO A 105 9.30 -22.46 15.81
C PRO A 105 9.46 -22.09 14.33
N VAL A 106 8.54 -22.58 13.50
CA VAL A 106 8.51 -22.29 12.06
C VAL A 106 7.10 -21.85 11.67
N PHE A 107 7.03 -20.91 10.74
CA PHE A 107 5.78 -20.52 10.11
C PHE A 107 6.00 -20.34 8.61
N ASP A 108 4.92 -20.45 7.84
CA ASP A 108 4.88 -20.16 6.41
C ASP A 108 3.65 -19.30 6.14
N ASN A 109 3.88 -18.00 5.90
CA ASN A 109 2.82 -17.03 5.56
C ASN A 109 2.24 -17.25 4.16
N SER A 110 2.87 -18.05 3.29
CA SER A 110 2.28 -18.41 2.00
C SER A 110 1.34 -19.62 2.13
N ALA A 111 1.73 -20.61 2.94
CA ALA A 111 0.93 -21.80 3.18
C ALA A 111 -0.10 -21.63 4.30
N GLY A 112 0.03 -20.59 5.13
CA GLY A 112 -0.85 -20.37 6.28
C GLY A 112 -0.60 -21.35 7.43
N THR A 113 0.65 -21.72 7.69
CA THR A 113 0.99 -22.78 8.68
C THR A 113 1.93 -22.29 9.77
N ILE A 114 1.81 -22.85 10.98
CA ILE A 114 2.71 -22.65 12.12
C ILE A 114 3.01 -24.01 12.74
N ALA A 115 4.27 -24.27 13.10
CA ALA A 115 4.65 -25.44 13.86
C ALA A 115 5.67 -25.10 14.95
N PHE A 116 5.48 -25.67 16.13
CA PHE A 116 6.45 -25.57 17.23
C PHE A 116 6.32 -26.81 18.13
N GLY A 117 7.43 -27.32 18.63
CA GLY A 117 7.43 -28.51 19.46
C GLY A 117 8.52 -28.49 20.51
N ALA A 118 8.20 -29.06 21.66
CA ALA A 118 9.08 -29.11 22.82
C ALA A 118 8.86 -30.42 23.57
N PHE A 119 9.95 -30.99 24.07
CA PHE A 119 9.87 -32.17 24.92
C PHE A 119 10.97 -32.22 25.98
N ARG A 120 10.62 -32.84 27.12
CA ARG A 120 11.52 -33.04 28.26
C ARG A 120 11.85 -34.52 28.40
N LEU A 121 13.13 -34.84 28.52
CA LEU A 121 13.62 -36.24 28.59
C LEU A 121 13.60 -36.85 29.99
N PHE A 122 13.78 -36.04 31.04
CA PHE A 122 14.03 -36.53 32.40
C PHE A 122 13.06 -35.99 33.46
N ALA A 123 12.08 -35.18 33.06
CA ALA A 123 11.04 -34.64 33.94
C ALA A 123 9.78 -34.31 33.12
N PRO A 124 8.56 -34.45 33.66
CA PRO A 124 7.37 -33.93 32.99
C PRO A 124 7.37 -32.40 32.97
N PHE A 125 6.52 -31.82 32.13
CA PHE A 125 6.15 -30.41 32.21
C PHE A 125 5.50 -30.06 33.55
N PRO A 126 5.41 -28.76 33.91
CA PRO A 126 4.58 -28.32 35.02
C PRO A 126 3.16 -28.86 34.87
N THR A 127 2.58 -29.40 35.95
CA THR A 127 1.22 -29.97 35.93
C THR A 127 0.12 -28.90 36.03
N THR A 128 0.50 -27.64 36.28
CA THR A 128 -0.37 -26.46 36.18
C THR A 128 -0.31 -25.90 34.77
N THR A 129 -1.29 -25.08 34.38
CA THR A 129 -1.24 -24.35 33.11
C THR A 129 0.04 -23.52 32.99
N PHE A 130 0.67 -23.54 31.82
CA PHE A 130 1.86 -22.75 31.51
C PHE A 130 1.82 -22.25 30.06
N ASP A 131 2.44 -21.09 29.82
CA ASP A 131 2.62 -20.55 28.48
C ASP A 131 3.59 -21.43 27.69
N PHE A 132 3.27 -21.68 26.43
CA PHE A 132 4.02 -22.59 25.56
C PHE A 132 4.63 -21.87 24.36
N LEU A 133 3.82 -21.05 23.68
CA LEU A 133 4.23 -20.29 22.51
C LEU A 133 3.44 -18.99 22.45
N THR A 134 4.11 -17.86 22.32
CA THR A 134 3.49 -16.58 21.96
C THR A 134 3.68 -16.35 20.46
N ILE A 135 2.58 -16.08 19.77
CA ILE A 135 2.54 -15.77 18.35
C ILE A 135 2.17 -14.30 18.21
N GLU A 136 2.94 -13.56 17.42
CA GLU A 136 2.61 -12.21 17.00
C GLU A 136 2.08 -12.25 15.57
N PHE A 137 0.88 -11.73 15.37
CA PHE A 137 0.22 -11.62 14.08
C PHE A 137 0.12 -10.14 13.66
N GLN A 138 0.04 -9.90 12.36
CA GLN A 138 -0.40 -8.65 11.76
C GLN A 138 -1.67 -8.91 10.94
N ALA A 139 -2.69 -8.07 11.10
CA ALA A 139 -3.89 -8.12 10.29
C ALA A 139 -3.64 -7.52 8.90
N VAL A 140 -4.03 -8.23 7.84
CA VAL A 140 -3.79 -7.83 6.44
C VAL A 140 -5.04 -7.84 5.55
N GLY A 141 -6.18 -8.34 6.04
CA GLY A 141 -7.44 -8.31 5.29
C GLY A 141 -8.67 -8.38 6.20
N ALA A 142 -9.70 -7.59 5.87
CA ALA A 142 -10.94 -7.51 6.65
C ALA A 142 -11.73 -8.83 6.63
N THR A 143 -12.38 -9.14 7.75
CA THR A 143 -13.27 -10.30 7.85
C THR A 143 -14.27 -10.16 9.01
N ALA A 144 -15.49 -10.62 8.78
CA ALA A 144 -16.53 -10.75 9.82
C ALA A 144 -16.29 -11.91 10.78
N GLY A 145 -15.30 -12.76 10.51
CA GLY A 145 -14.90 -13.84 11.38
C GLY A 145 -13.98 -14.83 10.68
N ALA A 146 -12.84 -15.10 11.30
CA ALA A 146 -11.90 -16.10 10.87
C ALA A 146 -11.28 -16.82 12.08
N GLN A 147 -10.61 -17.95 11.81
CA GLN A 147 -10.05 -18.80 12.84
C GLN A 147 -8.61 -19.17 12.55
N VAL A 148 -7.79 -19.23 13.60
CA VAL A 148 -6.56 -20.04 13.62
C VAL A 148 -6.90 -21.36 14.28
N THR A 149 -6.62 -22.46 13.60
CA THR A 149 -7.11 -23.80 14.01
C THR A 149 -5.96 -24.75 14.23
N HIS A 150 -6.13 -25.67 15.19
CA HIS A 150 -5.17 -26.74 15.43
C HIS A 150 -5.38 -27.89 14.44
N GLU A 151 -4.33 -28.29 13.73
CA GLU A 151 -4.34 -29.50 12.90
C GLU A 151 -4.37 -30.74 13.81
N ARG A 152 -5.35 -31.64 13.65
CA ARG A 152 -5.53 -32.82 14.52
C ARG A 152 -5.56 -34.16 13.79
N ILE A 153 -5.77 -34.15 12.47
CA ILE A 153 -6.08 -35.37 11.70
C ILE A 153 -4.98 -35.68 10.69
N ASN A 154 -4.35 -34.66 10.09
CA ASN A 154 -3.28 -34.82 9.13
C ASN A 154 -1.91 -34.84 9.82
N PHE A 155 -0.94 -35.56 9.27
CA PHE A 155 0.43 -35.48 9.75
C PHE A 155 1.16 -34.37 8.99
N PRO A 156 1.83 -33.42 9.68
CA PRO A 156 1.97 -33.33 11.14
C PRO A 156 0.75 -32.68 11.85
N ARG A 157 0.44 -33.15 13.08
CA ARG A 157 -0.71 -32.70 13.91
C ARG A 157 -0.26 -32.20 15.27
N SER A 158 -1.09 -31.36 15.89
CA SER A 158 -0.97 -30.99 17.30
C SER A 158 -1.08 -32.21 18.22
N LEU A 159 -0.22 -32.24 19.25
CA LEU A 159 -0.04 -33.37 20.17
C LEU A 159 0.38 -32.87 21.56
N ILE A 160 -0.17 -33.50 22.60
CA ILE A 160 0.41 -33.50 23.94
C ILE A 160 0.58 -34.97 24.31
N ALA A 161 1.76 -35.40 24.77
CA ALA A 161 1.99 -36.81 25.07
C ALA A 161 2.79 -37.05 26.35
N TYR A 162 2.48 -38.18 26.99
CA TYR A 162 3.19 -38.70 28.14
C TYR A 162 3.54 -40.17 27.92
N GLN A 163 4.81 -40.54 28.15
CA GLN A 163 5.30 -41.92 27.93
C GLN A 163 4.92 -42.49 26.56
N GLY A 164 4.91 -41.65 25.53
CA GLY A 164 4.57 -42.03 24.15
C GLY A 164 3.07 -42.17 23.86
N SER A 165 2.19 -41.91 24.83
CA SER A 165 0.73 -41.90 24.64
C SER A 165 0.21 -40.47 24.48
N ASN A 166 -0.63 -40.24 23.47
CA ASN A 166 -1.32 -38.96 23.30
C ASN A 166 -2.31 -38.74 24.46
N VAL A 167 -2.23 -37.57 25.08
CA VAL A 167 -3.09 -37.11 26.17
C VAL A 167 -3.88 -35.85 25.81
N LEU A 168 -3.71 -35.30 24.59
CA LEU A 168 -4.47 -34.15 24.09
C LEU A 168 -5.94 -34.52 23.93
N LEU A 169 -6.80 -33.83 24.69
CA LEU A 169 -8.24 -33.99 24.66
C LEU A 169 -8.87 -32.97 23.71
N GLU A 170 -8.67 -31.69 24.00
CA GLU A 170 -9.22 -30.56 23.26
C GLU A 170 -8.14 -29.57 22.83
N ALA A 171 -8.40 -28.88 21.72
CA ALA A 171 -7.58 -27.77 21.27
C ALA A 171 -8.55 -26.73 20.70
N HIS A 172 -8.67 -25.60 21.39
CA HIS A 172 -9.60 -24.56 20.99
C HIS A 172 -9.04 -23.77 19.79
N PRO A 173 -9.87 -23.31 18.84
CA PRO A 173 -9.41 -22.36 17.84
C PRO A 173 -9.10 -21.00 18.50
N ILE A 174 -8.49 -20.11 17.71
CA ILE A 174 -8.40 -18.68 18.01
C ILE A 174 -9.38 -18.00 17.07
N ASP A 175 -10.41 -17.36 17.61
CA ASP A 175 -11.36 -16.58 16.81
C ASP A 175 -10.84 -15.15 16.61
N PHE A 176 -10.98 -14.59 15.42
CA PHE A 176 -10.67 -13.19 15.22
C PHE A 176 -11.60 -12.52 14.22
N ILE A 177 -11.83 -11.24 14.47
CA ILE A 177 -12.50 -10.31 13.57
C ILE A 177 -11.44 -9.30 13.16
N VAL A 178 -11.25 -9.15 11.85
CA VAL A 178 -10.44 -8.05 11.32
C VAL A 178 -11.41 -7.00 10.84
N GLU A 179 -11.52 -5.93 11.62
CA GLU A 179 -12.30 -4.76 11.24
C GLU A 179 -11.65 -4.08 10.05
N GLY A 180 -12.47 -3.77 9.05
CA GLY A 180 -12.16 -2.72 8.08
C GLY A 180 -12.30 -1.35 8.73
N CYS A 181 -12.40 -0.29 7.94
CA CYS A 181 -12.60 1.05 8.50
C CYS A 181 -13.86 1.14 9.37
N GLN A 182 -13.71 1.88 10.47
CA GLN A 182 -14.78 2.17 11.44
C GLN A 182 -15.48 0.93 12.04
N GLY A 183 -14.83 -0.22 12.14
CA GLY A 183 -15.42 -1.39 12.79
C GLY A 183 -16.43 -2.15 11.93
N ASP A 184 -16.47 -1.90 10.61
CA ASP A 184 -17.20 -2.76 9.68
C ASP A 184 -16.28 -3.89 9.17
N PRO A 185 -16.62 -5.16 9.43
CA PRO A 185 -15.84 -6.30 8.97
C PRO A 185 -15.80 -6.54 7.43
N LEU A 186 -16.52 -5.78 6.60
CA LEU A 186 -16.62 -6.01 5.13
C LEU A 186 -16.34 -4.76 4.25
N SER A 187 -15.71 -3.74 4.83
CA SER A 187 -15.05 -2.53 4.26
C SER A 187 -15.88 -1.51 3.46
N GLY A 188 -15.95 -0.28 3.98
CA GLY A 188 -16.41 0.94 3.32
C GLY A 188 -15.27 1.76 2.69
N ASP A 189 -14.43 1.06 1.92
CA ASP A 189 -13.43 1.55 0.97
C ASP A 189 -13.89 0.98 -0.39
N LEU A 190 -14.63 1.76 -1.16
CA LEU A 190 -15.32 1.27 -2.37
C LEU A 190 -14.40 1.21 -3.59
N ASP A 191 -13.34 2.01 -3.62
CA ASP A 191 -12.42 2.11 -4.75
C ASP A 191 -11.05 1.47 -4.53
N GLY A 192 -10.74 1.07 -3.30
CA GLY A 192 -9.57 0.29 -2.92
C GLY A 192 -8.30 1.11 -2.74
N ASP A 193 -8.38 2.40 -2.45
CA ASP A 193 -7.22 3.26 -2.21
C ASP A 193 -6.69 3.21 -0.76
N GLY A 194 -7.40 2.50 0.13
CA GLY A 194 -7.04 2.30 1.52
C GLY A 194 -7.55 3.40 2.46
N TYR A 195 -8.31 4.36 1.94
CA TYR A 195 -9.11 5.32 2.69
C TYR A 195 -10.58 4.91 2.64
N CYS A 196 -11.38 5.52 3.50
CA CYS A 196 -12.75 5.10 3.71
C CYS A 196 -13.67 6.30 3.65
N SER A 197 -14.91 6.09 3.21
CA SER A 197 -15.93 7.14 2.99
C SER A 197 -16.13 8.19 4.08
N ASP A 198 -15.71 7.97 5.33
CA ASP A 198 -15.80 8.97 6.39
C ASP A 198 -14.70 10.04 6.35
N VAL A 199 -13.58 9.72 5.71
CA VAL A 199 -12.42 10.61 5.51
C VAL A 199 -12.15 10.88 4.03
N ASP A 200 -12.56 9.96 3.16
CA ASP A 200 -12.47 10.08 1.71
C ASP A 200 -13.66 10.92 1.18
N CYS A 201 -13.32 11.99 0.47
CA CYS A 201 -14.29 12.91 -0.11
C CYS A 201 -14.93 12.39 -1.42
N ASP A 202 -14.37 11.36 -2.06
CA ASP A 202 -15.00 10.61 -3.16
C ASP A 202 -14.58 9.12 -3.17
N ASP A 203 -15.26 8.33 -2.32
CA ASP A 203 -15.10 6.86 -2.13
C ASP A 203 -15.34 5.99 -3.39
N ASN A 204 -15.54 6.59 -4.57
CA ASN A 204 -15.62 5.86 -5.84
C ASN A 204 -14.44 6.17 -6.77
N ASN A 205 -13.48 6.99 -6.35
CA ASN A 205 -12.36 7.45 -7.14
C ASN A 205 -11.04 7.30 -6.37
N PRO A 206 -10.20 6.31 -6.72
CA PRO A 206 -8.98 5.99 -5.96
C PRO A 206 -7.84 7.01 -6.14
N ASN A 207 -8.11 8.15 -6.79
CA ASN A 207 -7.21 9.30 -6.88
C ASN A 207 -7.69 10.48 -6.03
N VAL A 208 -8.75 10.30 -5.25
CA VAL A 208 -9.32 11.30 -4.34
C VAL A 208 -9.25 10.69 -2.95
N TYR A 209 -8.34 11.18 -2.12
CA TYR A 209 -8.17 10.72 -0.76
C TYR A 209 -7.36 11.71 0.07
N PRO A 210 -7.48 11.68 1.42
CA PRO A 210 -6.69 12.53 2.30
C PRO A 210 -5.18 12.52 2.01
N GLY A 211 -4.68 13.65 1.50
CA GLY A 211 -3.27 13.86 1.16
C GLY A 211 -2.83 13.32 -0.20
N ALA A 212 -3.76 13.02 -1.11
CA ALA A 212 -3.43 12.70 -2.50
C ALA A 212 -2.68 13.85 -3.20
N PRO A 213 -1.91 13.58 -4.27
CA PRO A 213 -1.41 14.64 -5.12
C PRO A 213 -2.55 15.30 -5.92
N GLU A 214 -2.61 16.63 -5.88
CA GLU A 214 -3.54 17.43 -6.68
C GLU A 214 -3.32 17.24 -8.20
N ILE A 215 -4.42 17.16 -8.94
CA ILE A 215 -4.48 17.05 -10.40
C ILE A 215 -5.29 18.24 -10.92
N CYS A 216 -4.84 18.89 -12.00
CA CYS A 216 -5.55 20.02 -12.60
C CYS A 216 -6.83 19.56 -13.33
N ASP A 217 -7.87 19.19 -12.58
CA ASP A 217 -9.14 18.67 -13.08
C ASP A 217 -10.39 19.30 -12.43
N ASN A 218 -10.20 20.30 -11.56
CA ASN A 218 -11.23 20.95 -10.74
C ASN A 218 -11.86 20.03 -9.68
N VAL A 219 -11.16 18.98 -9.26
CA VAL A 219 -11.49 18.16 -8.11
C VAL A 219 -10.56 18.53 -6.95
N ASP A 220 -11.05 18.40 -5.72
CA ASP A 220 -10.23 18.42 -4.50
C ASP A 220 -9.72 16.98 -4.31
N ASN A 221 -8.53 16.67 -4.82
CA ASN A 221 -8.01 15.32 -4.80
C ASN A 221 -7.51 14.93 -3.41
N ASP A 222 -6.99 15.88 -2.65
CA ASP A 222 -6.36 15.62 -1.36
C ASP A 222 -7.31 15.75 -0.15
N CYS A 223 -8.58 16.06 -0.42
CA CYS A 223 -9.67 16.25 0.53
C CYS A 223 -9.41 17.36 1.56
N ASN A 224 -8.66 18.40 1.21
CA ASN A 224 -8.34 19.51 2.12
C ASN A 224 -9.33 20.68 2.05
N ASN A 225 -10.36 20.60 1.20
CA ASN A 225 -11.35 21.64 0.85
C ASN A 225 -10.81 22.80 -0.01
N LEU A 226 -9.70 22.61 -0.70
CA LEU A 226 -9.15 23.51 -1.69
C LEU A 226 -9.06 22.73 -3.01
N ILE A 227 -9.59 23.31 -4.08
CA ILE A 227 -9.58 22.68 -5.40
C ILE A 227 -8.32 23.09 -6.14
N ASP A 228 -7.64 22.12 -6.75
CA ASP A 228 -6.45 22.30 -7.58
C ASP A 228 -5.31 23.05 -6.84
N ASP A 229 -5.17 22.86 -5.52
CA ASP A 229 -4.15 23.58 -4.75
C ASP A 229 -2.75 22.95 -4.88
N GLY A 230 -1.72 23.63 -4.39
CA GLY A 230 -0.33 23.18 -4.58
C GLY A 230 0.18 23.14 -6.04
N LEU A 231 -0.67 23.42 -7.03
CA LEU A 231 -0.31 23.48 -8.45
C LEU A 231 0.27 24.84 -8.85
N VAL A 232 1.01 24.84 -9.97
CA VAL A 232 1.54 26.07 -10.57
C VAL A 232 0.55 26.58 -11.61
N PHE A 233 -0.02 27.74 -11.33
CA PHE A 233 -0.89 28.45 -12.25
C PHE A 233 -0.09 29.50 -13.02
N GLN A 234 -0.19 29.47 -14.36
CA GLN A 234 0.43 30.45 -15.24
C GLN A 234 -0.61 31.19 -16.06
N THR A 235 -0.34 32.47 -16.33
CA THR A 235 -1.18 33.29 -17.21
C THR A 235 -0.87 32.96 -18.66
N TYR A 236 -1.92 32.78 -19.46
CA TYR A 236 -1.83 32.50 -20.88
C TYR A 236 -2.60 33.53 -21.70
N TYR A 237 -2.08 33.79 -22.90
CA TYR A 237 -2.64 34.66 -23.93
C TYR A 237 -2.92 33.81 -25.17
N ALA A 238 -3.95 34.14 -25.94
CA ALA A 238 -4.21 33.49 -27.23
C ALA A 238 -3.04 33.77 -28.19
N ASP A 239 -2.53 32.73 -28.84
CA ASP A 239 -1.40 32.76 -29.78
C ASP A 239 -1.83 31.92 -31.00
N ASN A 240 -2.51 32.57 -31.95
CA ASN A 240 -3.16 31.88 -33.06
C ASN A 240 -2.20 31.51 -34.19
N ASP A 241 -1.16 32.31 -34.41
CA ASP A 241 -0.16 32.12 -35.45
C ASP A 241 1.07 31.29 -35.01
N GLY A 242 1.27 31.13 -33.70
CA GLY A 242 2.29 30.27 -33.11
C GLY A 242 3.68 30.89 -33.06
N ASP A 243 3.81 32.21 -33.00
CA ASP A 243 5.11 32.90 -32.93
C ASP A 243 5.70 32.97 -31.51
N GLY A 244 4.90 32.66 -30.49
CA GLY A 244 5.29 32.65 -29.09
C GLY A 244 4.96 33.93 -28.32
N TYR A 245 4.28 34.90 -28.93
CA TYR A 245 3.60 36.02 -28.27
C TYR A 245 2.10 35.82 -28.44
N GLY A 246 1.31 36.37 -27.51
CA GLY A 246 -0.14 36.28 -27.60
C GLY A 246 -0.82 37.62 -27.41
N ALA A 247 -2.01 37.75 -28.00
CA ALA A 247 -2.80 38.97 -27.97
C ALA A 247 -3.78 38.99 -26.77
N ASP A 248 -4.83 38.17 -26.83
CA ASP A 248 -5.94 38.22 -25.87
C ASP A 248 -5.65 37.41 -24.60
N LEU A 249 -5.88 37.99 -23.41
CA LEU A 249 -5.75 37.30 -22.13
C LEU A 249 -6.81 36.18 -22.01
N LEU A 250 -6.35 34.92 -21.93
CA LEU A 250 -7.22 33.76 -21.68
C LEU A 250 -7.54 33.57 -20.20
N GLY A 251 -6.58 33.92 -19.32
CA GLY A 251 -6.68 33.73 -17.88
C GLY A 251 -5.48 32.99 -17.32
N THR A 252 -5.65 32.41 -16.13
CA THR A 252 -4.59 31.69 -15.43
C THR A 252 -5.00 30.21 -15.28
N PHE A 253 -4.12 29.31 -15.70
CA PHE A 253 -4.40 27.88 -15.81
C PHE A 253 -3.22 27.05 -15.29
N CYS A 254 -3.51 25.88 -14.73
CA CYS A 254 -2.50 24.87 -14.37
C CYS A 254 -2.16 23.92 -15.53
N LEU A 255 -2.96 23.92 -16.60
CA LEU A 255 -2.66 23.27 -17.87
C LEU A 255 -2.49 24.30 -18.98
N VAL A 256 -1.60 24.02 -19.93
CA VAL A 256 -1.36 24.87 -21.11
C VAL A 256 -2.60 24.85 -22.02
N PRO A 257 -3.29 25.99 -22.23
CA PRO A 257 -4.36 26.07 -23.23
C PRO A 257 -3.81 25.84 -24.64
N THR A 258 -4.62 25.27 -25.52
CA THR A 258 -4.23 25.10 -26.93
C THR A 258 -4.09 26.47 -27.61
N LYS A 259 -3.08 26.65 -28.48
CA LYS A 259 -2.81 27.93 -29.17
C LYS A 259 -2.67 29.10 -28.21
N SER A 260 -1.70 28.98 -27.29
CA SER A 260 -1.47 30.01 -26.29
C SER A 260 0.01 30.21 -25.99
N SER A 261 0.34 31.43 -25.59
CA SER A 261 1.66 31.82 -25.10
C SER A 261 1.58 32.34 -23.66
N THR A 262 2.68 32.20 -22.90
CA THR A 262 2.86 32.84 -21.59
C THR A 262 3.31 34.29 -21.69
N ILE A 263 3.60 34.78 -22.90
CA ILE A 263 4.06 36.14 -23.17
C ILE A 263 2.95 36.87 -23.93
N GLY A 264 2.46 37.96 -23.37
CA GLY A 264 1.46 38.80 -24.03
C GLY A 264 2.09 39.96 -24.82
N GLY A 265 1.24 40.71 -25.53
CA GLY A 265 1.62 41.97 -26.20
C GLY A 265 1.66 41.89 -27.71
N ASP A 266 1.23 40.78 -28.30
CA ASP A 266 1.03 40.68 -29.74
C ASP A 266 -0.11 41.63 -30.19
N CYS A 267 0.17 42.40 -31.24
CA CYS A 267 -0.76 43.35 -31.83
C CYS A 267 -1.45 42.84 -33.11
N ASP A 268 -1.00 41.71 -33.68
CA ASP A 268 -1.64 41.03 -34.83
C ASP A 268 -1.47 39.49 -34.75
N ASP A 269 -2.32 38.86 -33.94
CA ASP A 269 -2.34 37.41 -33.60
C ASP A 269 -2.55 36.45 -34.81
N ASP A 270 -2.77 36.99 -36.00
CA ASP A 270 -2.89 36.22 -37.24
C ASP A 270 -1.60 36.28 -38.10
N ASN A 271 -0.57 36.99 -37.65
CA ASN A 271 0.64 37.30 -38.42
C ASN A 271 1.95 37.17 -37.61
N PRO A 272 2.71 36.07 -37.80
CA PRO A 272 3.86 35.74 -36.96
C PRO A 272 5.09 36.63 -37.20
N ALA A 273 4.96 37.65 -38.06
CA ALA A 273 5.98 38.67 -38.29
C ALA A 273 5.71 39.97 -37.52
N VAL A 274 4.58 40.06 -36.80
CA VAL A 274 4.16 41.24 -36.05
C VAL A 274 4.02 40.84 -34.59
N ASN A 275 5.01 41.17 -33.76
CA ASN A 275 5.03 40.85 -32.34
C ASN A 275 6.12 41.66 -31.60
N PRO A 276 6.10 41.75 -30.26
CA PRO A 276 7.10 42.48 -29.47
C PRO A 276 8.58 42.14 -29.69
N GLY A 277 8.88 40.97 -30.27
CA GLY A 277 10.23 40.53 -30.60
C GLY A 277 10.65 40.78 -32.05
N ALA A 278 9.73 41.24 -32.90
CA ALA A 278 9.99 41.45 -34.32
C ALA A 278 10.92 42.65 -34.54
N THR A 279 11.58 42.65 -35.70
CA THR A 279 12.37 43.80 -36.16
C THR A 279 11.51 44.60 -37.11
N GLU A 280 11.52 45.93 -36.96
CA GLU A 280 10.85 46.82 -37.90
C GLU A 280 11.29 46.58 -39.35
N VAL A 281 10.30 46.58 -40.23
CA VAL A 281 10.43 46.55 -41.67
C VAL A 281 9.67 47.74 -42.19
N CYS A 282 10.21 48.44 -43.20
CA CYS A 282 9.45 49.52 -43.78
C CYS A 282 8.34 49.01 -44.71
N ASP A 283 7.21 48.68 -44.10
CA ASP A 283 5.99 48.26 -44.77
C ASP A 283 4.76 49.03 -44.30
N GLY A 284 4.93 49.99 -43.37
CA GLY A 284 3.85 50.78 -42.79
C GLY A 284 3.07 50.03 -41.71
N ILE A 285 3.60 48.93 -41.20
CA ILE A 285 3.07 48.17 -40.06
C ILE A 285 4.02 48.39 -38.87
N ASP A 286 3.46 48.53 -37.67
CA ASP A 286 4.22 48.44 -36.42
C ASP A 286 4.56 46.96 -36.20
N ASN A 287 5.73 46.50 -36.67
CA ASN A 287 6.06 45.09 -36.62
C ASN A 287 6.39 44.66 -35.19
N ASN A 288 7.02 45.53 -34.40
CA ASN A 288 7.48 45.22 -33.06
C ASN A 288 6.47 45.57 -31.95
N CYS A 289 5.25 45.98 -32.31
CA CYS A 289 4.17 46.33 -31.40
C CYS A 289 4.56 47.36 -30.32
N ASP A 290 5.48 48.29 -30.61
CA ASP A 290 5.92 49.31 -29.65
C ASP A 290 5.05 50.59 -29.67
N GLY A 291 4.09 50.66 -30.60
CA GLY A 291 3.17 51.76 -30.82
C GLY A 291 3.67 52.81 -31.82
N ASN A 292 4.82 52.61 -32.44
CA ASN A 292 5.34 53.41 -33.54
C ASN A 292 5.42 52.57 -34.82
N THR A 293 5.47 53.23 -35.97
CA THR A 293 5.50 52.54 -37.26
C THR A 293 6.77 52.90 -38.00
N ASP A 294 7.49 51.88 -38.47
CA ASP A 294 8.74 51.98 -39.24
C ASP A 294 9.84 52.77 -38.49
N GLU A 295 9.86 52.78 -37.16
CA GLU A 295 10.81 53.59 -36.40
C GLU A 295 12.26 53.11 -36.58
N GLY A 296 13.18 54.08 -36.57
CA GLY A 296 14.59 53.82 -36.89
C GLY A 296 14.87 53.54 -38.37
N LEU A 297 13.84 53.43 -39.23
CA LEU A 297 13.98 53.24 -40.68
C LEU A 297 13.67 54.50 -41.50
N LEU A 298 13.07 55.52 -40.88
CA LEU A 298 12.69 56.75 -41.56
C LEU A 298 13.88 57.72 -41.73
N ASN A 299 14.03 58.25 -42.94
CA ASN A 299 14.93 59.36 -43.26
C ASN A 299 14.13 60.62 -43.57
N ALA A 300 14.67 61.78 -43.18
CA ALA A 300 14.15 63.07 -43.61
C ALA A 300 14.46 63.28 -45.10
N TYR A 301 13.44 63.65 -45.87
CA TYR A 301 13.59 63.99 -47.28
C TYR A 301 13.16 65.43 -47.56
N TYR A 302 13.88 66.06 -48.48
CA TYR A 302 13.68 67.44 -48.92
C TYR A 302 13.40 67.44 -50.43
N ALA A 303 12.56 68.35 -50.92
CA ALA A 303 12.33 68.51 -52.35
C ALA A 303 13.65 68.86 -53.06
N ASP A 304 13.96 68.17 -54.15
CA ASP A 304 15.16 68.33 -54.98
C ASP A 304 14.70 68.35 -56.44
N ASN A 305 14.29 69.53 -56.92
CA ASN A 305 13.64 69.66 -58.21
C ASN A 305 14.64 69.73 -59.39
N ASP A 306 15.89 70.09 -59.12
CA ASP A 306 16.96 70.16 -60.13
C ASP A 306 17.92 68.95 -60.16
N GLY A 307 17.86 68.09 -59.14
CA GLY A 307 18.54 66.80 -59.07
C GLY A 307 20.03 66.89 -58.71
N ASP A 308 20.46 67.94 -58.01
CA ASP A 308 21.85 68.11 -57.60
C ASP A 308 22.24 67.38 -56.29
N GLY A 309 21.25 66.85 -55.58
CA GLY A 309 21.41 66.06 -54.37
C GLY A 309 21.30 66.87 -53.06
N PHE A 310 21.02 68.16 -53.13
CA PHE A 310 20.56 69.00 -52.03
C PHE A 310 19.09 69.37 -52.25
N GLY A 311 18.35 69.58 -51.17
CA GLY A 311 16.94 69.99 -51.27
C GLY A 311 16.58 71.13 -50.33
N ASP A 312 15.40 71.72 -50.56
CA ASP A 312 14.92 72.90 -49.82
C ASP A 312 13.80 72.57 -48.81
N ALA A 313 12.66 72.08 -49.30
CA ALA A 313 11.41 72.00 -48.57
C ALA A 313 11.29 70.63 -47.93
N PHE A 314 11.15 70.59 -46.60
CA PHE A 314 10.95 69.34 -45.87
C PHE A 314 9.66 68.64 -46.30
N LEU A 315 9.80 67.47 -46.93
CA LEU A 315 8.68 66.66 -47.42
C LEU A 315 8.10 65.75 -46.32
N GLY A 316 8.92 65.38 -45.35
CA GLY A 316 8.56 64.43 -44.30
C GLY A 316 9.64 63.39 -44.06
N ASN A 317 9.30 62.45 -43.19
CA ASN A 317 10.14 61.30 -42.88
C ASN A 317 9.57 60.07 -43.60
N PHE A 318 10.37 59.42 -44.42
CA PHE A 318 9.97 58.25 -45.22
C PHE A 318 11.09 57.21 -45.20
N CYS A 319 10.78 55.95 -45.42
CA CYS A 319 11.84 54.94 -45.54
C CYS A 319 12.50 54.93 -46.92
N ALA A 320 11.73 55.29 -47.94
CA ALA A 320 12.20 55.36 -49.31
C ALA A 320 12.07 56.80 -49.80
N ALA A 321 13.05 57.23 -50.60
CA ALA A 321 13.07 58.56 -51.19
C ALA A 321 11.80 58.80 -51.99
N PRO A 322 11.00 59.82 -51.64
CA PRO A 322 9.99 60.34 -52.54
C PRO A 322 10.61 60.72 -53.90
N PRO A 323 9.85 60.67 -55.00
CA PRO A 323 10.34 61.19 -56.28
C PRO A 323 10.81 62.64 -56.17
N ASN A 324 11.94 62.97 -56.83
CA ASN A 324 12.56 64.31 -56.81
C ASN A 324 12.84 64.79 -55.38
N SER A 325 13.60 64.01 -54.62
CA SER A 325 13.98 64.36 -53.26
C SER A 325 15.43 64.01 -52.93
N ALA A 326 15.99 64.78 -52.00
CA ALA A 326 17.34 64.62 -51.47
C ALA A 326 17.32 64.33 -49.96
N LEU A 327 18.41 63.73 -49.47
CA LEU A 327 18.68 63.54 -48.04
C LEU A 327 19.38 64.73 -47.39
N LEU A 328 20.07 65.55 -48.21
CA LEU A 328 20.80 66.73 -47.74
C LEU A 328 19.89 67.95 -47.88
N ASP A 329 19.89 68.81 -46.87
CA ASP A 329 19.18 70.08 -46.88
C ASP A 329 20.08 71.24 -47.29
N GLY A 330 19.48 72.43 -47.45
CA GLY A 330 20.22 73.68 -47.59
C GLY A 330 20.42 74.14 -49.03
N ASP A 331 19.66 73.61 -49.98
CA ASP A 331 19.52 74.23 -51.28
C ASP A 331 18.81 75.59 -51.13
N CYS A 332 19.40 76.63 -51.73
CA CYS A 332 18.86 77.98 -51.69
C CYS A 332 18.15 78.41 -52.99
N ASP A 333 18.21 77.58 -54.04
CA ASP A 333 17.50 77.75 -55.31
C ASP A 333 17.26 76.38 -55.98
N ASP A 334 16.20 75.67 -55.54
CA ASP A 334 15.81 74.30 -55.94
C ASP A 334 15.49 74.12 -57.45
N ASP A 335 15.53 75.20 -58.24
CA ASP A 335 15.38 75.18 -59.69
C ASP A 335 16.74 75.30 -60.44
N ASN A 336 17.87 75.34 -59.72
CA ASN A 336 19.18 75.67 -60.26
C ASN A 336 20.33 74.85 -59.64
N PRO A 337 20.84 73.81 -60.34
CA PRO A 337 21.73 72.78 -59.77
C PRO A 337 23.18 73.28 -59.54
N ALA A 338 23.39 74.58 -59.67
CA ALA A 338 24.66 75.25 -59.40
C ALA A 338 24.62 76.07 -58.10
N VAL A 339 23.50 76.10 -57.38
CA VAL A 339 23.25 77.00 -56.24
C VAL A 339 22.99 76.19 -54.96
N ASN A 340 23.97 75.38 -54.60
CA ASN A 340 23.93 74.50 -53.43
C ASN A 340 25.10 74.72 -52.46
N PRO A 341 25.10 74.09 -51.27
CA PRO A 341 26.17 74.22 -50.27
C PRO A 341 27.58 73.82 -50.72
N ASP A 342 27.69 72.97 -51.75
CA ASP A 342 28.97 72.50 -52.30
C ASP A 342 29.49 73.41 -53.45
N ALA A 343 28.69 74.39 -53.89
CA ALA A 343 29.07 75.32 -54.94
C ALA A 343 30.16 76.31 -54.47
N THR A 344 31.24 76.43 -55.26
CA THR A 344 32.42 77.28 -54.98
C THR A 344 32.40 78.61 -55.72
#